data_AF-A0A8B6CCW8-F1
#
_entry.id   AF-A0A8B6CCW8-F1
#
_cell.length_a   1.000
_cell.length_b   1.000
_cell.length_c   1.000
_cell.angle_alpha   90.00
_cell.angle_beta   90.00
_cell.angle_gamma   90.00
#
_symmetry.space_group_name_H-M   'P 1'
#
loop_
_entity.id
_entity.type
_entity.pdbx_description
1 polymer ?
#
loop_
_entity_poly.entity_id
_entity_poly.type
_entity_poly.pdbx_seq_one_letter_code
_entity_poly.pdbx_strand_id
1 'polypeptide(L)'
;MKIYVYLLFVVYTFVTKVIWCDTEAKMKILGSLTATGMCTNSKHQNSYEKIDEKVQNISTDMEVIKEKLDKIQNLVSNIKCNQPGEWTVIQRRYDGSVEFNRNWKDYKNGFGNKHGEFWLDGDI
;
A
#
# COMPACT_ATOMS: atom_id res chain seq x y z
N MET A 1 -37.90 58.19 15.67
CA MET A 1 -36.76 57.87 14.79
C MET A 1 -35.55 57.26 15.51
N LYS A 2 -35.13 57.75 16.69
CA LYS A 2 -33.89 57.28 17.37
C LYS A 2 -33.88 55.78 17.78
N ILE A 3 -35.03 55.21 18.14
CA ILE A 3 -35.16 53.79 18.53
C ILE A 3 -34.93 52.83 17.37
N TYR A 4 -35.42 53.17 16.17
CA TYR A 4 -35.25 52.33 14.97
C TYR A 4 -33.78 52.23 14.54
N VAL A 5 -33.02 53.32 14.66
CA VAL A 5 -31.58 53.36 14.35
C VAL A 5 -30.80 52.49 15.33
N TYR A 6 -31.16 52.52 16.62
CA TYR A 6 -30.52 51.67 17.63
C TYR A 6 -30.80 50.18 17.40
N LEU A 7 -32.05 49.81 17.11
CA LEU A 7 -32.41 48.42 16.80
C LEU A 7 -31.70 47.91 15.55
N LEU A 8 -31.60 48.71 14.48
CA LEU A 8 -30.84 48.35 13.28
C LEU A 8 -29.35 48.14 13.58
N PHE A 9 -28.75 48.99 14.44
CA PHE A 9 -27.34 48.84 14.83
C PHE A 9 -27.11 47.58 15.68
N VAL A 10 -28.04 47.26 16.60
CA VAL A 10 -27.97 46.04 17.42
C VAL A 10 -28.14 44.79 16.55
N VAL A 11 -29.11 44.79 15.64
CA VAL A 11 -29.31 43.66 14.70
C VAL A 11 -28.11 43.51 13.77
N TYR A 12 -27.58 44.62 13.23
CA TYR A 12 -26.41 44.59 12.35
C TYR A 12 -25.18 44.04 13.07
N THR A 13 -24.90 44.50 14.29
CA THR A 13 -23.76 43.99 15.08
C THR A 13 -23.93 42.53 15.52
N PHE A 14 -25.17 42.08 15.72
CA PHE A 14 -25.46 40.68 16.04
C PHE A 14 -25.28 39.79 14.80
N VAL A 15 -25.83 40.19 13.66
CA VAL A 15 -25.72 39.46 12.40
C VAL A 15 -24.26 39.38 11.92
N THR A 16 -23.49 40.46 12.01
CA THR A 16 -22.08 40.41 11.63
C THR A 16 -21.25 39.52 12.55
N LYS A 17 -21.48 39.53 13.87
CA LYS A 17 -20.81 38.60 14.80
C LYS A 17 -21.16 37.13 14.55
N VAL A 18 -22.42 36.84 14.20
CA VAL A 18 -22.88 35.47 13.91
C VAL A 18 -22.31 34.98 12.59
N ILE A 19 -22.34 35.79 11.53
CA ILE A 19 -21.80 35.42 10.22
C ILE A 19 -20.28 35.24 10.27
N TRP A 20 -19.55 36.09 11.00
CA TRP A 20 -18.08 35.99 11.10
C TRP A 20 -17.63 34.67 11.74
N CYS A 21 -18.39 34.16 12.71
CA CYS A 21 -18.13 32.90 13.40
C CYS A 21 -18.28 31.66 12.48
N ASP A 22 -19.13 31.74 11.45
CA ASP A 22 -19.40 30.61 10.54
C ASP A 22 -18.46 30.60 9.32
N THR A 23 -17.92 31.76 8.93
CA THR A 23 -16.90 31.85 7.86
C THR A 23 -15.52 31.31 8.26
N GLU A 24 -15.15 31.38 9.55
CA GLU A 24 -13.89 30.78 10.03
C GLU A 24 -13.90 29.24 9.97
N ALA A 25 -15.07 28.61 10.11
CA ALA A 25 -15.20 27.15 10.05
C ALA A 25 -14.94 26.58 8.64
N LYS A 26 -15.25 27.34 7.58
CA LYS A 26 -15.06 26.92 6.18
C LYS A 26 -13.67 27.21 5.61
N MET A 27 -12.89 28.09 6.23
CA MET A 27 -11.56 28.50 5.75
C MET A 27 -10.43 27.53 6.11
N LYS A 28 -10.74 26.39 6.75
CA LYS A 28 -9.72 25.39 7.16
C LYS A 28 -9.10 24.60 5.99
N ILE A 29 -9.65 24.72 4.76
CA ILE A 29 -9.15 23.99 3.57
C ILE A 29 -8.17 24.84 2.74
N LEU A 30 -8.16 26.17 2.89
CA LEU A 30 -7.27 27.06 2.16
C LEU A 30 -6.29 27.69 3.15
N GLY A 31 -5.15 27.04 3.32
CA GLY A 31 -4.10 27.52 4.21
C GLY A 31 -3.59 28.91 3.81
N SER A 32 -3.81 29.91 4.66
CA SER A 32 -3.00 31.13 4.73
C SER A 32 -3.34 31.99 5.95
N LEU A 33 -2.34 32.16 6.82
CA LEU A 33 -2.05 33.27 7.73
C LEU A 33 -3.18 34.25 8.09
N THR A 34 -3.71 34.13 9.32
CA THR A 34 -3.56 35.14 10.38
C THR A 34 -4.02 34.51 11.69
N ALA A 35 -3.06 34.21 12.57
CA ALA A 35 -3.33 33.74 13.92
C ALA A 35 -3.78 34.91 14.79
N THR A 36 -5.09 35.09 14.97
CA THR A 36 -5.62 35.81 16.12
C THR A 36 -6.94 35.17 16.54
N GLY A 37 -6.88 34.44 17.67
CA GLY A 37 -8.08 34.11 18.46
C GLY A 37 -8.86 32.89 17.98
N MET A 38 -8.25 31.70 18.00
CA MET A 38 -9.01 30.46 17.85
C MET A 38 -10.02 30.33 19.02
N CYS A 39 -11.32 30.37 18.72
CA CYS A 39 -12.33 29.84 19.63
C CYS A 39 -12.18 28.31 19.69
N THR A 40 -11.28 27.81 20.53
CA THR A 40 -11.22 26.39 20.83
C THR A 40 -12.21 26.11 21.96
N ASN A 41 -13.29 25.38 21.66
CA ASN A 41 -14.07 24.76 22.72
C ASN A 41 -13.14 23.79 23.46
N SER A 42 -12.70 24.15 24.66
CA SER A 42 -11.62 23.47 25.41
C SER A 42 -11.85 21.97 25.62
N LYS A 43 -13.11 21.51 25.58
CA LYS A 43 -13.46 20.08 25.69
C LYS A 43 -13.07 19.27 24.45
N HIS A 44 -12.98 19.89 23.28
CA HIS A 44 -12.60 19.23 22.03
C HIS A 44 -11.11 19.35 21.70
N GLN A 45 -10.41 20.38 22.21
CA GLN A 45 -8.99 20.63 21.96
C GLN A 45 -8.10 19.42 22.39
N ASN A 46 -8.29 18.93 23.62
CA ASN A 46 -7.58 17.75 24.13
C ASN A 46 -7.86 16.47 23.32
N SER A 47 -9.05 16.38 22.70
CA SER A 47 -9.42 15.24 21.85
C SER A 47 -8.72 15.31 20.50
N TYR A 48 -8.58 16.49 19.91
CA TYR A 48 -7.87 16.68 18.64
C TYR A 48 -6.35 16.52 18.80
N GLU A 49 -5.75 17.07 19.86
CA GLU A 49 -4.31 16.91 20.13
C GLU A 49 -3.91 15.44 20.31
N LYS A 50 -4.74 14.64 20.99
CA LYS A 50 -4.53 13.19 21.15
C LYS A 50 -4.74 12.40 19.85
N ILE A 51 -5.55 12.93 18.93
CA ILE A 51 -5.72 12.35 17.59
C ILE A 51 -4.51 12.71 16.73
N ASP A 52 -4.03 13.95 16.79
CA ASP A 52 -2.88 14.42 16.03
C ASP A 52 -1.61 13.66 16.42
N GLU A 53 -1.39 13.41 17.71
CA GLU A 53 -0.29 12.57 18.19
C GLU A 53 -0.35 11.15 17.57
N LYS A 54 -1.54 10.54 17.57
CA LYS A 54 -1.73 9.23 16.95
C LYS A 54 -1.49 9.25 15.44
N VAL A 55 -1.93 10.31 14.76
CA VAL A 55 -1.71 10.49 13.32
C VAL A 55 -0.22 10.61 13.02
N GLN A 56 0.54 11.34 13.84
CA GLN A 56 2.00 11.45 13.68
C GLN A 56 2.69 10.10 13.90
N ASN A 57 2.32 9.36 14.94
CA ASN A 57 2.89 8.03 15.20
C ASN A 57 2.57 7.03 14.08
N ILE A 58 1.35 7.08 13.53
CA ILE A 58 0.97 6.27 12.36
C ILE A 58 1.78 6.69 11.12
N SER A 59 2.03 7.99 10.94
CA SER A 59 2.86 8.48 9.84
C SER A 59 4.29 7.93 9.94
N THR A 60 4.89 7.93 11.13
CA THR A 60 6.23 7.37 11.35
C THR A 60 6.26 5.85 11.13
N ASP A 61 5.23 5.13 11.58
CA ASP A 61 5.13 3.68 11.36
C ASP A 61 5.02 3.34 9.86
N MET A 62 4.28 4.16 9.10
CA MET A 62 4.14 4.00 7.65
C MET A 62 5.47 4.19 6.91
N GLU A 63 6.37 5.05 7.38
CA GLU A 63 7.71 5.21 6.81
C GLU A 63 8.58 3.98 7.05
N VAL A 64 8.57 3.44 8.27
CA VAL A 64 9.31 2.21 8.62
C VAL A 64 8.80 1.01 7.81
N ILE A 65 7.49 0.91 7.60
CA ILE A 65 6.90 -0.18 6.80
C ILE A 65 7.35 -0.07 5.34
N LYS A 66 7.39 1.14 4.75
CA LYS A 66 7.88 1.34 3.39
C LYS A 66 9.34 0.91 3.23
N GLU A 67 10.20 1.28 4.16
CA GLU A 67 11.61 0.86 4.13
C GLU A 67 11.75 -0.68 4.19
N LYS A 68 10.94 -1.34 5.03
CA LYS A 68 10.91 -2.80 5.10
C LYS A 68 10.39 -3.44 3.81
N LEU A 69 9.39 -2.83 3.17
CA LEU A 69 8.86 -3.28 1.88
C LEU A 69 9.92 -3.17 0.78
N ASP A 70 10.68 -2.08 0.71
CA ASP A 70 11.76 -1.92 -0.25
C ASP A 70 12.85 -2.99 -0.07
N LYS A 71 13.20 -3.32 1.18
CA LYS A 71 14.13 -4.43 1.47
C LYS A 71 13.59 -5.77 0.98
N ILE A 72 12.31 -6.06 1.23
CA ILE A 72 11.67 -7.30 0.77
C ILE A 72 11.62 -7.34 -0.77
N GLN A 73 11.27 -6.24 -1.43
CA GLN A 73 11.24 -6.16 -2.89
C GLN A 73 12.62 -6.43 -3.50
N ASN A 74 13.68 -5.86 -2.92
CA ASN A 74 15.06 -6.14 -3.33
C ASN A 74 15.47 -7.60 -3.12
N LEU A 75 15.02 -8.23 -2.03
CA LEU A 75 15.25 -9.66 -1.81
C LEU A 75 14.51 -10.51 -2.86
N VAL A 76 13.26 -10.16 -3.18
CA VAL A 76 12.46 -10.85 -4.20
C VAL A 76 13.09 -10.70 -5.58
N SER A 77 13.61 -9.54 -5.95
CA SER A 77 14.29 -9.35 -7.24
C SER A 77 15.61 -10.13 -7.34
N ASN A 78 16.27 -10.37 -6.19
CA ASN A 78 17.51 -11.14 -6.12
C ASN A 78 17.27 -12.66 -6.07
N ILE A 79 16.04 -13.09 -5.76
CA ILE A 79 15.63 -14.48 -5.97
C ILE A 79 15.45 -14.67 -7.48
N LYS A 80 16.56 -15.02 -8.16
CA LYS A 80 16.53 -15.53 -9.54
C LYS A 80 15.69 -16.80 -9.52
N CYS A 81 14.43 -16.71 -9.94
CA CYS A 81 13.72 -17.90 -10.39
C CYS A 81 14.55 -18.41 -11.58
N ASN A 82 15.22 -19.54 -11.41
CA ASN A 82 16.16 -20.09 -12.39
C ASN A 82 15.62 -19.85 -13.80
N GLN A 83 16.41 -19.14 -14.62
CA GLN A 83 16.02 -18.81 -15.98
C GLN A 83 15.59 -20.10 -16.70
N PRO A 84 14.59 -20.05 -17.60
CA PRO A 84 14.23 -21.19 -18.42
C PRO A 84 15.46 -21.62 -19.24
N GLY A 85 16.21 -22.61 -18.72
CA GLY A 85 17.53 -22.97 -19.27
C GLY A 85 18.45 -23.70 -18.28
N GLU A 86 18.24 -23.59 -16.97
CA GLU A 86 19.06 -24.27 -15.95
C GLU A 86 18.37 -25.53 -15.35
N TRP A 87 17.39 -26.10 -16.06
CA TRP A 87 16.73 -27.35 -15.64
C TRP A 87 17.03 -28.47 -16.62
N THR A 88 17.73 -29.51 -16.15
CA THR A 88 17.91 -30.74 -16.91
C THR A 88 16.65 -31.59 -16.77
N VAL A 89 15.90 -31.73 -17.86
CA VAL A 89 14.75 -32.64 -17.91
C VAL A 89 15.27 -34.08 -17.99
N ILE A 90 15.07 -34.83 -16.91
CA ILE A 90 15.48 -36.24 -16.82
C ILE A 90 14.48 -37.20 -17.48
N GLN A 91 13.22 -36.79 -17.60
CA GLN A 91 12.15 -37.64 -18.11
C GLN A 91 11.03 -36.79 -18.72
N ARG A 92 10.47 -37.24 -19.85
CA ARG A 92 9.33 -36.58 -20.52
C ARG A 92 8.32 -37.60 -21.00
N ARG A 93 7.03 -37.35 -20.73
CA ARG A 93 5.88 -38.15 -21.19
C ARG A 93 4.70 -37.28 -21.57
N TYR A 94 4.01 -37.65 -22.65
CA TYR A 94 2.82 -36.96 -23.15
C TYR A 94 1.90 -37.82 -24.03
N ASP A 95 2.41 -38.81 -24.76
CA ASP A 95 1.62 -39.59 -25.75
C ASP A 95 1.66 -41.12 -25.53
N GLY A 96 2.54 -41.63 -24.67
CA GLY A 96 2.72 -43.07 -24.45
C GLY A 96 3.37 -43.80 -25.63
N SER A 97 4.05 -43.08 -26.53
CA SER A 97 4.77 -43.67 -27.66
C SER A 97 5.97 -44.51 -27.24
N VAL A 98 6.52 -44.29 -26.04
CA VAL A 98 7.66 -45.03 -25.51
C VAL A 98 7.22 -45.90 -24.34
N GLU A 99 7.53 -47.20 -24.40
CA GLU A 99 7.31 -48.12 -23.29
C GLU A 99 8.31 -47.87 -22.15
N PHE A 100 7.80 -47.61 -20.94
CA PHE A 100 8.59 -47.42 -19.71
C PHE A 100 8.73 -48.71 -18.88
N ASN A 101 8.03 -49.78 -19.23
CA ASN A 101 8.18 -51.07 -18.58
C ASN A 101 9.42 -51.79 -19.13
N ARG A 102 10.61 -51.37 -18.70
CA ARG A 102 11.90 -51.86 -19.21
C ARG A 102 12.81 -52.37 -18.11
N ASN A 103 13.83 -53.12 -18.51
CA ASN A 103 14.82 -53.66 -17.59
C ASN A 103 15.72 -52.57 -17.04
N TRP A 104 16.35 -52.82 -15.89
CA TRP A 104 17.29 -51.90 -15.23
C TRP A 104 18.39 -51.39 -16.15
N LYS A 105 18.87 -52.25 -17.06
CA LYS A 105 19.90 -51.89 -18.04
C LYS A 105 19.48 -50.72 -18.94
N ASP A 106 18.21 -50.65 -19.31
CA ASP A 106 17.69 -49.59 -20.18
C ASP A 106 17.55 -48.27 -19.40
N TYR A 107 17.12 -48.35 -18.14
CA TYR A 107 17.10 -47.19 -17.24
C TYR A 107 18.49 -46.62 -16.97
N LYS A 108 19.51 -47.48 -16.91
CA LYS A 108 20.91 -47.03 -16.80
C LYS A 108 21.37 -46.32 -18.07
N ASN A 109 21.11 -46.90 -19.24
CA ASN A 109 21.62 -46.43 -20.53
C ASN A 109 20.77 -45.33 -21.19
N GLY A 110 19.58 -45.01 -20.64
CA GLY A 110 18.64 -44.08 -21.25
C GLY A 110 17.87 -44.70 -22.42
N PHE A 111 16.64 -44.22 -22.66
CA PHE A 111 15.81 -44.67 -23.78
C PHE A 111 14.81 -43.60 -24.23
N GLY A 112 14.32 -43.71 -25.46
CA GLY A 112 13.37 -42.76 -26.06
C GLY A 112 14.05 -41.67 -26.90
N ASN A 113 13.33 -40.58 -27.17
CA ASN A 113 13.77 -39.48 -28.02
C ASN A 113 13.74 -38.15 -27.26
N LYS A 114 14.85 -37.41 -27.23
CA LYS A 114 14.96 -36.10 -26.56
C LYS A 114 13.94 -35.06 -27.04
N HIS A 115 13.47 -35.18 -28.29
CA HIS A 115 12.41 -34.34 -28.86
C HIS A 115 10.98 -34.85 -28.58
N GLY A 116 10.85 -36.07 -28.07
CA GLY A 116 9.60 -36.76 -27.74
C GLY A 116 9.60 -37.28 -26.31
N GLU A 117 9.09 -38.49 -26.09
CA GLU A 117 9.18 -39.15 -24.78
C GLU A 117 10.55 -39.78 -24.58
N PHE A 118 11.16 -39.54 -23.41
CA PHE A 118 12.48 -40.11 -23.10
C PHE A 118 12.72 -40.25 -21.60
N TRP A 119 13.72 -41.05 -21.30
CA TRP A 119 14.41 -41.19 -20.04
C TRP A 119 15.90 -40.91 -20.26
N LEU A 120 16.44 -39.96 -19.52
CA LEU A 120 17.86 -39.62 -19.53
C LEU A 120 18.66 -40.68 -18.75
N ASP A 121 19.79 -41.09 -19.30
CA ASP A 121 20.69 -42.05 -18.69
C ASP A 121 21.21 -41.60 -17.32
N GLY A 122 21.48 -42.57 -16.45
CA GLY A 122 21.95 -42.32 -15.08
C GLY A 122 23.44 -42.04 -14.96
N ASP A 123 24.19 -42.10 -16.07
CA ASP A 123 25.63 -41.81 -16.12
C ASP A 123 25.84 -40.32 -16.49
N ILE A 124 25.47 -39.41 -15.57
CA ILE A 124 25.84 -37.97 -15.59
C ILE A 124 27.12 -37.74 -14.79
#